data_AF-E6TCS9-F1
#
_entry.id   AF-E6TCS9-F1
#
_cell.length_a   1.000
_cell.length_b   1.000
_cell.length_c   1.000
_cell.angle_alpha   90.00
_cell.angle_beta   90.00
_cell.angle_gamma   90.00
#
_symmetry.space_group_name_H-M   'P 1'
#
loop_
_entity.id
_entity.type
_entity.pdbx_description
1 polymer ?
#
loop_
_entity_poly.entity_id
_entity_poly.type
_entity_poly.pdbx_seq_one_letter_code
_entity_poly.pdbx_strand_id
1 'polypeptide(L)'
;MGVSADTVRAGRPPGGHSRYVGRVGGLAFALGIGAAMLTGTAVASAETSEPSSSSAESSAGPSATERESSKPTVESRSESDADADAESDASEDSDDADAPDESTEGAGDDVDDRASRNTTQPTEVEEPATGTSRAQAEAEEPSFFERIFDNKTPTISHNPADDTVIEGRVIGNLHPEDPDSTQLTYTATRPASGTVTIESDGTFTYTPGATYTGQDRFRVTVSDARSGFHIHGAAGLLNLFTFGLLGSSGHRSTQDVFIGSQRATVVSGLNSPVDFRFLPDGRILVAEKAGAIRVVEDGVLRTDPLITIAVRTESERGIGGLAVDPDFEDNGRIYVAYIAAETTRNTLSRFVVDGNTASFDAQLVESTLTAAPNHHGGALAFGPDGKLYWGVGDNASGSNAQNLANIHGKILRLNTDGTVPTDNPVLDGERTGIYAYGLRNPFRMTFTPTGELLVADVGAAAFEEVNNVVSGGNYGWPSSEGVCTSNCGGKIDPIYSYPRAGGAAITSVAVHRGKVFIADTVKGWITVLTCTPGYTSCGEATTFDPDAGATVVLAEGPDGALYQLIYQPGSLVRIELADAAPEQV
;
A
#
# COMPACT_ATOMS: atom_id res chain seq x y z
N MET A 1 6.58 -43.47 62.58
CA MET A 1 5.22 -44.05 62.42
C MET A 1 4.26 -42.92 62.14
N GLY A 2 3.44 -43.01 61.10
CA GLY A 2 2.36 -42.06 60.82
C GLY A 2 2.49 -41.35 59.48
N VAL A 3 1.70 -41.82 58.52
CA VAL A 3 1.57 -41.42 57.11
C VAL A 3 0.44 -40.38 56.99
N SER A 4 0.57 -39.38 56.11
CA SER A 4 -0.44 -39.12 55.06
C SER A 4 0.10 -38.18 53.98
N ALA A 5 0.00 -38.65 52.75
CA ALA A 5 0.36 -37.95 51.52
C ALA A 5 -0.85 -37.17 50.99
N ASP A 6 -0.60 -36.06 50.30
CA ASP A 6 -1.46 -35.69 49.18
C ASP A 6 -0.68 -35.00 48.05
N THR A 7 -1.14 -35.26 46.84
CA THR A 7 -0.38 -35.33 45.59
C THR A 7 -0.53 -34.03 44.79
N VAL A 8 0.56 -33.33 44.47
CA VAL A 8 0.53 -32.20 43.52
C VAL A 8 0.75 -32.74 42.10
N ARG A 9 -0.30 -32.65 41.28
CA ARG A 9 -0.30 -33.02 39.87
C ARG A 9 0.18 -31.85 39.02
N ALA A 10 1.22 -32.08 38.22
CA ALA A 10 1.75 -31.13 37.24
C ALA A 10 0.74 -30.85 36.11
N GLY A 11 0.46 -29.57 35.88
CA GLY A 11 -0.30 -29.06 34.73
C GLY A 11 0.63 -28.31 33.77
N ARG A 12 0.64 -28.78 32.52
CA ARG A 12 1.35 -28.26 31.33
C ARG A 12 0.83 -26.84 30.98
N PRO A 13 1.67 -25.89 30.54
CA PRO A 13 1.18 -24.57 30.12
C PRO A 13 0.47 -24.67 28.75
N PRO A 14 -0.67 -23.99 28.55
CA PRO A 14 -1.26 -23.86 27.22
C PRO A 14 -0.45 -22.86 26.40
N GLY A 15 -0.17 -23.23 25.14
CA GLY A 15 0.48 -22.38 24.17
C GLY A 15 -0.34 -21.12 23.91
N GLY A 16 0.31 -19.96 24.10
CA GLY A 16 -0.28 -18.67 23.79
C GLY A 16 -0.24 -18.40 22.29
N HIS A 17 -1.38 -18.58 21.62
CA HIS A 17 -1.70 -17.79 20.43
C HIS A 17 -2.51 -16.59 20.90
N SER A 18 -1.82 -15.51 21.25
CA SER A 18 -2.44 -14.21 21.49
C SER A 18 -1.45 -13.13 21.12
N ARG A 19 -1.78 -12.41 20.04
CA ARG A 19 -1.46 -11.01 19.71
C ARG A 19 -1.47 -10.88 18.20
N TYR A 20 -2.63 -10.57 17.62
CA TYR A 20 -2.73 -9.78 16.38
C TYR A 20 -4.16 -9.30 16.09
N VAL A 21 -5.19 -9.95 16.66
CA VAL A 21 -6.60 -9.61 16.41
C VAL A 21 -7.06 -8.30 17.10
N GLY A 22 -6.39 -7.86 18.17
CA GLY A 22 -6.83 -6.70 18.97
C GLY A 22 -6.49 -5.31 18.42
N ARG A 23 -5.67 -5.18 17.37
CA ARG A 23 -5.29 -3.86 16.80
C ARG A 23 -6.13 -3.44 15.60
N VAL A 24 -6.74 -4.38 14.88
CA VAL A 24 -7.49 -4.09 13.65
C VAL A 24 -8.89 -3.52 13.94
N GLY A 25 -9.53 -3.96 15.03
CA GLY A 25 -10.89 -3.51 15.40
C GLY A 25 -11.03 -2.02 15.75
N GLY A 26 -9.96 -1.37 16.23
CA GLY A 26 -9.96 0.07 16.51
C GLY A 26 -9.76 0.95 15.26
N LEU A 27 -9.09 0.41 14.23
CA LEU A 27 -8.78 1.11 12.98
C LEU A 27 -10.04 1.31 12.12
N ALA A 28 -10.94 0.31 12.13
CA ALA A 28 -12.22 0.37 11.43
C ALA A 28 -13.18 1.44 11.99
N PHE A 29 -13.00 1.91 13.23
CA PHE A 29 -13.82 2.98 13.82
C PHE A 29 -13.28 4.39 13.52
N ALA A 30 -11.96 4.56 13.35
CA ALA A 30 -11.36 5.87 13.08
C ALA A 30 -11.47 6.32 11.61
N LEU A 31 -11.62 5.35 10.70
CA LEU A 31 -11.87 5.56 9.26
C LEU A 31 -13.28 5.07 8.83
N GLY A 32 -14.11 4.65 9.80
CA GLY A 32 -15.47 4.11 9.66
C GLY A 32 -15.65 3.03 8.56
N ILE A 33 -14.70 2.10 8.56
CA ILE A 33 -14.66 0.92 7.70
C ILE A 33 -15.57 -0.24 8.23
N GLY A 34 -16.25 -0.11 9.37
CA GLY A 34 -17.13 -1.20 9.81
C GLY A 34 -18.22 -0.82 10.81
N ALA A 35 -19.47 -0.98 10.39
CA ALA A 35 -20.57 -1.39 11.26
C ALA A 35 -21.25 -2.63 10.63
N ALA A 36 -20.67 -3.81 10.82
CA ALA A 36 -21.39 -5.08 10.71
C ALA A 36 -21.60 -5.62 12.13
N MET A 37 -22.87 -5.87 12.46
CA MET A 37 -23.38 -6.12 13.80
C MET A 37 -22.70 -7.27 14.54
N LEU A 38 -22.32 -7.05 15.80
CA LEU A 38 -22.21 -8.09 16.82
C LEU A 38 -23.44 -8.00 17.74
N THR A 39 -24.54 -8.65 17.36
CA THR A 39 -25.58 -9.03 18.33
C THR A 39 -25.11 -10.28 19.06
N GLY A 40 -24.33 -10.07 20.13
CA GLY A 40 -23.97 -11.11 21.08
C GLY A 40 -24.19 -10.58 22.49
N THR A 41 -25.15 -11.13 23.21
CA THR A 41 -25.43 -10.80 24.61
C THR A 41 -24.19 -11.05 25.46
N ALA A 42 -23.52 -9.98 25.91
CA ALA A 42 -22.53 -10.05 26.96
C ALA A 42 -23.07 -9.33 28.19
N VAL A 43 -23.31 -10.12 29.23
CA VAL A 43 -23.65 -9.67 30.58
C VAL A 43 -22.42 -8.95 31.15
N ALA A 44 -22.53 -7.64 31.39
CA ALA A 44 -21.51 -6.90 32.11
C ALA A 44 -21.76 -7.03 33.63
N SER A 45 -20.88 -7.75 34.32
CA SER A 45 -20.71 -7.59 35.78
C SER A 45 -19.67 -6.50 36.00
N ALA A 46 -20.10 -5.38 36.59
CA ALA A 46 -19.21 -4.33 37.07
C ALA A 46 -18.77 -4.66 38.50
N GLU A 47 -17.46 -4.84 38.71
CA GLU A 47 -16.85 -4.73 40.04
C GLU A 47 -16.20 -3.36 40.15
N THR A 48 -16.74 -2.56 41.08
CA THR A 48 -16.26 -1.23 41.45
C THR A 48 -15.07 -1.31 42.38
N SER A 49 -14.08 -0.44 42.19
CA SER A 49 -13.07 -0.12 43.22
C SER A 49 -12.70 1.35 43.10
N GLU A 50 -13.23 2.20 43.98
CA GLU A 50 -12.58 3.45 44.39
C GLU A 50 -11.92 3.22 45.77
N PRO A 51 -10.95 4.07 46.19
CA PRO A 51 -11.38 5.22 46.99
C PRO A 51 -10.52 6.50 46.87
N SER A 52 -11.19 7.65 47.12
CA SER A 52 -10.87 8.67 48.16
C SER A 52 -10.81 10.15 47.73
N SER A 53 -11.90 10.86 48.12
CA SER A 53 -12.00 12.15 48.82
C SER A 53 -11.41 13.45 48.24
N SER A 54 -12.28 14.44 47.99
CA SER A 54 -12.45 15.61 48.88
C SER A 54 -13.75 16.41 48.61
N SER A 55 -14.26 16.99 49.69
CA SER A 55 -15.43 17.88 49.97
C SER A 55 -15.48 19.19 49.14
N ALA A 56 -16.55 19.99 49.01
CA ALA A 56 -17.76 20.23 49.81
C ALA A 56 -18.83 21.07 49.04
N GLU A 57 -20.07 21.06 49.55
CA GLU A 57 -21.16 22.08 49.51
C GLU A 57 -21.83 22.46 48.16
N SER A 58 -23.13 22.78 48.04
CA SER A 58 -24.36 22.58 48.84
C SER A 58 -25.59 23.02 47.99
N SER A 59 -26.79 22.59 48.41
CA SER A 59 -28.14 23.15 48.17
C SER A 59 -29.08 22.55 47.10
N ALA A 60 -29.96 21.65 47.60
CA ALA A 60 -31.44 21.66 47.57
C ALA A 60 -32.24 21.53 46.25
N GLY A 61 -33.08 20.46 46.17
CA GLY A 61 -34.04 20.10 45.10
C GLY A 61 -35.41 20.81 45.20
N PRO A 62 -36.58 20.15 45.01
CA PRO A 62 -36.93 18.91 44.29
C PRO A 62 -38.19 19.08 43.37
N SER A 63 -38.55 18.08 42.54
CA SER A 63 -39.93 17.54 42.47
C SER A 63 -40.04 16.36 41.50
N ALA A 64 -40.80 15.35 41.93
CA ALA A 64 -41.14 14.11 41.25
C ALA A 64 -42.46 14.24 40.48
N THR A 65 -42.68 13.41 39.46
CA THR A 65 -43.95 12.64 39.32
C THR A 65 -43.84 11.50 38.30
N GLU A 66 -44.35 10.34 38.71
CA GLU A 66 -44.54 9.10 37.97
C GLU A 66 -45.66 9.20 36.91
N ARG A 67 -45.62 8.34 35.88
CA ARG A 67 -46.77 7.51 35.47
C ARG A 67 -46.45 6.45 34.39
N GLU A 68 -46.60 5.21 34.84
CA GLU A 68 -47.10 3.96 34.25
C GLU A 68 -47.66 3.86 32.80
N SER A 69 -47.44 2.63 32.26
CA SER A 69 -48.31 1.81 31.38
C SER A 69 -48.28 2.13 29.87
N SER A 70 -48.31 1.22 28.89
CA SER A 70 -48.69 -0.21 28.81
C SER A 70 -48.17 -0.80 27.47
N LYS A 71 -47.90 -2.11 27.45
CA LYS A 71 -47.74 -2.94 26.22
C LYS A 71 -49.11 -3.20 25.56
N PRO A 72 -49.10 -3.58 24.27
CA PRO A 72 -49.78 -4.83 23.94
C PRO A 72 -48.96 -5.78 23.05
N THR A 73 -49.24 -7.06 23.26
CA THR A 73 -48.79 -8.25 22.54
C THR A 73 -49.72 -8.52 21.36
N VAL A 74 -49.20 -8.99 20.21
CA VAL A 74 -50.01 -9.68 19.18
C VAL A 74 -49.27 -10.93 18.70
N GLU A 75 -50.06 -12.00 18.61
CA GLU A 75 -49.76 -13.39 18.32
C GLU A 75 -49.26 -13.63 16.88
N SER A 76 -48.30 -14.54 16.72
CA SER A 76 -47.94 -15.17 15.44
C SER A 76 -48.66 -16.51 15.31
N ARG A 77 -49.51 -16.65 14.29
CA ARG A 77 -50.04 -17.94 13.84
C ARG A 77 -49.13 -18.54 12.78
N SER A 78 -48.85 -19.82 12.99
CA SER A 78 -48.29 -20.79 12.06
C SER A 78 -49.26 -21.11 10.92
N GLU A 79 -48.75 -21.30 9.72
CA GLU A 79 -49.30 -22.29 8.76
C GLU A 79 -48.19 -22.74 7.80
N SER A 80 -48.03 -24.05 7.76
CA SER A 80 -47.25 -24.88 6.86
C SER A 80 -47.98 -25.09 5.55
N ASP A 81 -47.26 -25.29 4.44
CA ASP A 81 -47.64 -26.26 3.41
C ASP A 81 -46.42 -26.67 2.57
N ALA A 82 -46.47 -27.93 2.13
CA ALA A 82 -45.39 -28.73 1.57
C ALA A 82 -45.60 -29.04 0.07
N ASP A 83 -44.52 -29.57 -0.52
CA ASP A 83 -44.42 -30.47 -1.68
C ASP A 83 -44.71 -29.94 -3.10
N ALA A 84 -43.71 -30.07 -3.99
CA ALA A 84 -43.67 -31.17 -4.97
C ALA A 84 -42.44 -31.09 -5.91
N ASP A 85 -41.82 -32.25 -6.10
CA ASP A 85 -40.71 -32.59 -6.99
C ASP A 85 -41.05 -32.46 -8.49
N ALA A 86 -40.00 -32.28 -9.31
CA ALA A 86 -39.86 -32.98 -10.60
C ALA A 86 -38.41 -32.89 -11.11
N GLU A 87 -37.75 -34.05 -11.20
CA GLU A 87 -36.53 -34.28 -11.96
C GLU A 87 -36.80 -34.46 -13.46
N SER A 88 -35.78 -34.20 -14.28
CA SER A 88 -35.55 -34.96 -15.52
C SER A 88 -34.08 -34.88 -15.95
N ASP A 89 -33.43 -36.04 -15.91
CA ASP A 89 -32.21 -36.42 -16.63
C ASP A 89 -32.35 -36.27 -18.15
N ALA A 90 -31.23 -36.01 -18.83
CA ALA A 90 -30.80 -36.75 -20.03
C ALA A 90 -29.35 -36.39 -20.42
N SER A 91 -28.50 -37.40 -20.36
CA SER A 91 -27.16 -37.56 -20.94
C SER A 91 -27.22 -37.84 -22.45
N GLU A 92 -26.08 -37.65 -23.14
CA GLU A 92 -25.45 -38.50 -24.19
C GLU A 92 -24.45 -37.63 -24.98
N ASP A 93 -23.13 -37.92 -24.89
CA ASP A 93 -22.31 -38.73 -25.82
C ASP A 93 -21.92 -37.95 -27.10
N SER A 94 -20.74 -38.04 -27.71
CA SER A 94 -19.49 -38.79 -27.52
C SER A 94 -18.49 -38.31 -28.63
N ASP A 95 -17.23 -38.76 -28.54
CA ASP A 95 -16.31 -39.06 -29.67
C ASP A 95 -15.68 -37.90 -30.50
N ASP A 96 -14.44 -37.97 -31.02
CA ASP A 96 -13.24 -38.79 -30.81
C ASP A 96 -12.08 -38.11 -31.58
N ALA A 97 -10.87 -38.64 -31.39
CA ALA A 97 -9.56 -38.22 -31.91
C ALA A 97 -9.40 -38.03 -33.45
N ASP A 98 -8.38 -37.29 -33.91
CA ASP A 98 -7.13 -37.85 -34.50
C ASP A 98 -6.14 -36.77 -34.99
N ALA A 99 -4.83 -37.10 -34.94
CA ALA A 99 -3.69 -36.42 -35.62
C ALA A 99 -3.54 -36.99 -37.06
N PRO A 100 -2.47 -36.78 -37.91
CA PRO A 100 -1.11 -36.26 -37.68
C PRO A 100 -0.44 -35.43 -38.84
N ASP A 101 0.79 -34.96 -38.54
CA ASP A 101 2.07 -34.87 -39.32
C ASP A 101 2.11 -34.71 -40.87
N GLU A 102 2.92 -33.74 -41.38
CA GLU A 102 4.16 -34.00 -42.15
C GLU A 102 4.80 -32.75 -42.85
N SER A 103 6.14 -32.73 -42.80
CA SER A 103 7.11 -32.41 -43.88
C SER A 103 7.77 -31.03 -44.04
N THR A 104 8.96 -31.13 -44.65
CA THR A 104 10.22 -30.37 -44.54
C THR A 104 10.64 -29.70 -45.86
N GLU A 105 11.73 -28.91 -45.77
CA GLU A 105 12.76 -28.59 -46.79
C GLU A 105 12.71 -27.23 -47.52
N GLY A 106 13.90 -26.60 -47.63
CA GLY A 106 14.21 -25.54 -48.58
C GLY A 106 15.40 -24.65 -48.21
N ALA A 107 16.63 -25.14 -48.41
CA ALA A 107 17.88 -24.35 -48.39
C ALA A 107 18.21 -23.78 -49.79
N GLY A 108 19.00 -22.70 -49.86
CA GLY A 108 19.62 -22.23 -51.11
C GLY A 108 20.18 -20.79 -51.11
N ASP A 109 21.44 -20.66 -50.65
CA ASP A 109 22.61 -20.01 -51.26
C ASP A 109 22.56 -18.65 -52.03
N ASP A 110 23.56 -17.83 -51.63
CA ASP A 110 24.62 -17.21 -52.46
C ASP A 110 24.54 -15.76 -53.02
N VAL A 111 25.47 -14.92 -52.47
CA VAL A 111 26.66 -14.33 -53.16
C VAL A 111 26.73 -12.83 -53.53
N ASP A 112 27.87 -12.24 -53.12
CA ASP A 112 28.69 -11.13 -53.67
C ASP A 112 28.25 -9.64 -53.52
N ASP A 113 29.13 -8.63 -53.38
CA ASP A 113 30.59 -8.48 -53.24
C ASP A 113 30.92 -6.97 -53.11
N ARG A 114 32.19 -6.67 -52.81
CA ARG A 114 32.97 -5.40 -52.91
C ARG A 114 32.91 -4.41 -51.74
N ALA A 115 33.97 -4.27 -50.93
CA ALA A 115 35.38 -3.88 -51.18
C ALA A 115 35.62 -2.38 -51.41
N SER A 116 36.42 -1.76 -50.53
CA SER A 116 37.45 -0.80 -50.96
C SER A 116 38.63 -0.77 -49.98
N ARG A 117 39.81 -1.06 -50.53
CA ARG A 117 41.13 -0.80 -49.95
C ARG A 117 41.48 0.68 -50.12
N ASN A 118 42.31 1.23 -49.25
CA ASN A 118 43.40 2.08 -49.72
C ASN A 118 44.63 2.02 -48.81
N THR A 119 45.78 1.87 -49.45
CA THR A 119 47.14 1.78 -48.91
C THR A 119 47.84 3.12 -49.15
N THR A 120 48.86 3.53 -48.36
CA THR A 120 50.23 3.95 -48.80
C THR A 120 51.09 4.40 -47.58
N GLN A 121 52.31 3.84 -47.53
CA GLN A 121 53.51 4.05 -46.66
C GLN A 121 54.32 5.35 -47.02
N PRO A 122 55.62 5.61 -46.64
CA PRO A 122 56.59 5.05 -45.63
C PRO A 122 57.47 6.10 -44.88
N THR A 123 58.22 5.71 -43.82
CA THR A 123 59.72 5.86 -43.60
C THR A 123 60.09 5.45 -42.15
N GLU A 124 60.83 4.34 -41.92
CA GLU A 124 62.29 4.22 -41.64
C GLU A 124 62.78 4.97 -40.38
N VAL A 125 63.58 4.48 -39.41
CA VAL A 125 64.13 3.19 -38.92
C VAL A 125 64.61 3.50 -37.49
N GLU A 126 64.32 2.67 -36.49
CA GLU A 126 65.25 2.33 -35.39
C GLU A 126 64.70 1.14 -34.58
N GLU A 127 65.47 0.05 -34.49
CA GLU A 127 65.26 -1.13 -33.62
C GLU A 127 66.31 -1.08 -32.47
N PRO A 128 66.25 -1.95 -31.44
CA PRO A 128 65.15 -2.79 -30.93
C PRO A 128 65.03 -2.76 -29.39
N ALA A 129 63.90 -3.21 -28.84
CA ALA A 129 63.90 -4.00 -27.58
C ALA A 129 62.52 -4.65 -27.39
N THR A 130 62.53 -5.97 -27.33
CA THR A 130 61.44 -6.83 -26.88
C THR A 130 60.88 -6.35 -25.53
N GLY A 131 59.67 -5.77 -25.55
CA GLY A 131 58.89 -5.43 -24.38
C GLY A 131 57.80 -6.46 -24.16
N THR A 132 58.01 -7.30 -23.15
CA THR A 132 57.10 -8.33 -22.64
C THR A 132 55.73 -7.75 -22.29
N SER A 133 54.69 -8.51 -22.63
CA SER A 133 53.35 -8.43 -22.03
C SER A 133 53.44 -8.16 -20.53
N ARG A 134 52.94 -7.02 -20.07
CA ARG A 134 52.70 -6.76 -18.66
C ARG A 134 51.41 -7.51 -18.30
N ALA A 135 51.60 -8.75 -17.86
CA ALA A 135 50.59 -9.51 -17.14
C ALA A 135 49.98 -8.62 -16.05
N GLN A 136 48.66 -8.72 -15.90
CA GLN A 136 47.96 -8.28 -14.69
C GLN A 136 48.75 -8.81 -13.50
N ALA A 137 49.13 -7.92 -12.58
CA ALA A 137 49.68 -8.34 -11.32
C ALA A 137 48.58 -9.11 -10.59
N GLU A 138 48.69 -10.43 -10.57
CA GLU A 138 48.01 -11.26 -9.57
C GLU A 138 48.40 -10.65 -8.21
N ALA A 139 47.40 -10.23 -7.44
CA ALA A 139 47.63 -9.78 -6.07
C ALA A 139 48.38 -10.89 -5.34
N GLU A 140 49.54 -10.60 -4.77
CA GLU A 140 50.26 -11.58 -3.97
C GLU A 140 49.37 -11.97 -2.78
N GLU A 141 48.90 -13.21 -2.83
CA GLU A 141 48.17 -13.91 -1.78
C GLU A 141 48.88 -13.69 -0.41
N PRO A 142 48.21 -13.13 0.61
CA PRO A 142 48.85 -12.69 1.86
C PRO A 142 49.62 -13.82 2.54
N SER A 143 50.69 -13.47 3.24
CA SER A 143 51.58 -14.44 3.87
C SER A 143 50.82 -15.30 4.88
N PHE A 144 51.28 -16.54 5.13
CA PHE A 144 50.69 -17.45 6.11
C PHE A 144 50.50 -16.81 7.50
N PHE A 145 51.37 -15.87 7.88
CA PHE A 145 51.28 -15.16 9.16
C PHE A 145 50.18 -14.08 9.16
N GLU A 146 49.98 -13.33 8.08
CA GLU A 146 48.91 -12.31 7.99
C GLU A 146 47.53 -12.95 8.04
N ARG A 147 47.33 -14.08 7.34
CA ARG A 147 46.05 -14.82 7.38
C ARG A 147 45.69 -15.34 8.77
N ILE A 148 46.68 -15.65 9.61
CA ILE A 148 46.44 -16.28 10.92
C ILE A 148 46.21 -15.25 12.02
N PHE A 149 46.89 -14.10 11.96
CA PHE A 149 46.91 -13.12 13.06
C PHE A 149 46.07 -11.87 12.81
N ASP A 150 45.80 -11.50 11.54
CA ASP A 150 45.09 -10.25 11.16
C ASP A 150 43.89 -10.51 10.22
N ASN A 151 43.23 -11.68 10.36
CA ASN A 151 42.05 -12.02 9.55
C ASN A 151 40.90 -11.03 9.73
N LYS A 152 40.55 -10.29 8.69
CA LYS A 152 39.39 -9.39 8.70
C LYS A 152 38.10 -10.15 8.42
N THR A 153 37.02 -9.69 9.04
CA THR A 153 35.69 -10.22 8.76
C THR A 153 35.31 -9.86 7.32
N PRO A 154 34.85 -10.82 6.48
CA PRO A 154 34.34 -10.51 5.15
C PRO A 154 33.16 -9.57 5.25
N THR A 155 33.02 -8.67 4.29
CA THR A 155 31.84 -7.83 4.13
C THR A 155 31.02 -8.28 2.93
N ILE A 156 29.74 -7.92 2.93
CA ILE A 156 28.80 -8.24 1.87
C ILE A 156 27.79 -7.12 1.78
N SER A 157 27.42 -6.75 0.56
CA SER A 157 26.32 -5.83 0.29
C SER A 157 25.48 -6.34 -0.88
N HIS A 158 24.28 -5.79 -1.03
CA HIS A 158 23.39 -6.07 -2.15
C HIS A 158 22.82 -4.74 -2.65
N ASN A 159 22.85 -4.53 -3.95
CA ASN A 159 22.20 -3.40 -4.61
C ASN A 159 21.04 -3.94 -5.47
N PRO A 160 19.77 -3.70 -5.08
CA PRO A 160 18.65 -4.25 -5.84
C PRO A 160 18.47 -3.67 -7.25
N ALA A 161 19.18 -2.58 -7.61
CA ALA A 161 19.22 -2.12 -9.00
C ALA A 161 20.00 -3.07 -9.93
N ASP A 162 20.80 -3.97 -9.36
CA ASP A 162 21.54 -4.99 -10.12
C ASP A 162 20.67 -6.24 -10.37
N ASP A 163 19.46 -6.30 -9.80
CA ASP A 163 18.55 -7.43 -9.94
C ASP A 163 17.84 -7.39 -11.31
N THR A 164 17.82 -8.53 -11.99
CA THR A 164 17.15 -8.73 -13.28
C THR A 164 16.10 -9.82 -13.19
N VAL A 165 14.98 -9.65 -13.89
CA VAL A 165 13.92 -10.65 -13.94
C VAL A 165 14.02 -11.43 -15.25
N ILE A 166 14.27 -12.74 -15.17
CA ILE A 166 14.35 -13.65 -16.33
C ILE A 166 13.44 -14.84 -16.07
N GLU A 167 12.47 -15.07 -16.95
CA GLU A 167 11.53 -16.20 -16.88
C GLU A 167 10.85 -16.36 -15.50
N GLY A 168 10.49 -15.24 -14.87
CA GLY A 168 9.83 -15.23 -13.56
C GLY A 168 10.78 -15.48 -12.36
N ARG A 169 12.09 -15.51 -12.59
CA ARG A 169 13.12 -15.63 -11.55
C ARG A 169 13.86 -14.30 -11.41
N VAL A 170 14.27 -13.96 -10.19
CA VAL A 170 15.09 -12.77 -9.92
C VAL A 170 16.54 -13.19 -9.81
N ILE A 171 17.39 -12.66 -10.67
CA ILE A 171 18.83 -12.88 -10.70
C ILE A 171 19.50 -11.58 -10.25
N GLY A 172 20.19 -11.63 -9.12
CA GLY A 172 20.88 -10.48 -8.56
C GLY A 172 22.31 -10.82 -8.15
N ASN A 173 23.07 -9.79 -7.76
CA ASN A 173 24.47 -9.96 -7.39
C ASN A 173 24.75 -9.43 -5.98
N LEU A 174 25.48 -10.22 -5.19
CA LEU A 174 26.05 -9.82 -3.92
C LEU A 174 27.43 -9.24 -4.20
N HIS A 175 27.79 -8.18 -3.51
CA HIS A 175 29.11 -7.56 -3.60
C HIS A 175 29.93 -7.92 -2.35
N PRO A 176 30.58 -9.09 -2.32
CA PRO A 176 31.43 -9.49 -1.20
C PRO A 176 32.79 -8.81 -1.29
N GLU A 177 33.35 -8.42 -0.14
CA GLU A 177 34.75 -7.98 -0.07
C GLU A 177 35.44 -8.63 1.14
N ASP A 178 36.60 -9.22 0.89
CA ASP A 178 37.46 -9.76 1.93
C ASP A 178 38.93 -9.46 1.56
N PRO A 179 39.63 -8.60 2.32
CA PRO A 179 41.02 -8.24 2.04
C PRO A 179 42.01 -9.40 2.20
N ASP A 180 41.66 -10.44 2.96
CA ASP A 180 42.59 -11.46 3.43
C ASP A 180 42.19 -12.88 2.94
N SER A 181 41.04 -13.03 2.28
CA SER A 181 40.58 -14.27 1.64
C SER A 181 39.98 -14.04 0.25
N THR A 182 40.43 -14.84 -0.71
CA THR A 182 39.83 -14.91 -2.06
C THR A 182 38.73 -15.98 -2.17
N GLN A 183 38.49 -16.75 -1.11
CA GLN A 183 37.50 -17.83 -1.09
C GLN A 183 36.46 -17.62 0.00
N LEU A 184 35.24 -17.32 -0.44
CA LEU A 184 34.09 -17.09 0.42
C LEU A 184 33.04 -18.19 0.25
N THR A 185 32.22 -18.37 1.29
CA THR A 185 31.11 -19.30 1.31
C THR A 185 29.83 -18.58 1.71
N TYR A 186 28.72 -18.92 1.07
CA TYR A 186 27.42 -18.30 1.31
C TYR A 186 26.43 -19.31 1.88
N THR A 187 25.61 -18.85 2.81
CA THR A 187 24.42 -19.57 3.24
C THR A 187 23.25 -18.60 3.30
N ALA A 188 22.06 -19.03 2.91
CA ALA A 188 20.86 -18.20 2.98
C ALA A 188 19.79 -18.85 3.88
N THR A 189 19.03 -18.03 4.60
CA THR A 189 17.76 -18.49 5.18
C THR A 189 16.76 -18.77 4.06
N ARG A 190 15.86 -19.72 4.27
CA ARG A 190 14.78 -19.97 3.32
C ARG A 190 13.88 -18.72 3.23
N PRO A 191 13.59 -18.20 2.03
CA PRO A 191 12.57 -17.17 1.84
C PRO A 191 11.19 -17.67 2.27
N ALA A 192 10.26 -16.77 2.55
CA ALA A 192 8.91 -17.15 3.00
C ALA A 192 8.06 -17.71 1.85
N SER A 193 8.27 -17.23 0.64
CA SER A 193 7.37 -17.41 -0.50
C SER A 193 8.09 -17.90 -1.76
N GLY A 194 9.33 -18.37 -1.61
CA GLY A 194 10.15 -18.85 -2.72
C GLY A 194 11.37 -19.64 -2.27
N THR A 195 12.30 -19.83 -3.19
CA THR A 195 13.60 -20.46 -2.94
C THR A 195 14.72 -19.58 -3.46
N VAL A 196 15.91 -19.71 -2.86
CA VAL A 196 17.10 -18.98 -3.32
C VAL A 196 18.28 -19.94 -3.45
N THR A 197 19.02 -19.81 -4.54
CA THR A 197 20.35 -20.39 -4.73
C THR A 197 21.37 -19.27 -4.83
N ILE A 198 22.55 -19.46 -4.24
CA ILE A 198 23.66 -18.49 -4.29
C ILE A 198 24.89 -19.22 -4.81
N GLU A 199 25.47 -18.73 -5.89
CA GLU A 199 26.69 -19.23 -6.52
C GLU A 199 27.93 -18.74 -5.77
N SER A 200 29.10 -19.34 -6.06
CA SER A 200 30.35 -19.01 -5.35
C SER A 200 30.87 -17.60 -5.62
N ASP A 201 30.42 -16.96 -6.70
CA ASP A 201 30.79 -15.59 -7.07
C ASP A 201 29.89 -14.52 -6.41
N GLY A 202 28.85 -14.93 -5.67
CA GLY A 202 27.88 -14.02 -5.07
C GLY A 202 26.63 -13.78 -5.93
N THR A 203 26.57 -14.32 -7.15
CA THR A 203 25.34 -14.29 -7.95
C THR A 203 24.26 -15.14 -7.26
N PHE A 204 23.07 -14.59 -7.07
CA PHE A 204 21.95 -15.35 -6.53
C PHE A 204 20.82 -15.47 -7.55
N THR A 205 20.05 -16.56 -7.46
CA THR A 205 18.79 -16.72 -8.17
C THR A 205 17.68 -17.00 -7.17
N TYR A 206 16.74 -16.05 -7.07
CA TYR A 206 15.50 -16.24 -6.36
C TYR A 206 14.43 -16.75 -7.32
N THR A 207 13.76 -17.84 -6.93
CA THR A 207 12.63 -18.43 -7.66
C THR A 207 11.38 -18.30 -6.78
N PRO A 208 10.43 -17.42 -7.14
CA PRO A 208 9.16 -17.29 -6.44
C PRO A 208 8.39 -18.63 -6.47
N GLY A 209 7.53 -18.86 -5.48
CA GLY A 209 6.53 -19.92 -5.57
C GLY A 209 5.60 -19.69 -6.77
N ALA A 210 5.00 -20.76 -7.30
CA ALA A 210 4.26 -20.77 -8.57
C ALA A 210 3.13 -19.72 -8.69
N THR A 211 2.69 -19.12 -7.58
CA THR A 211 1.63 -18.10 -7.54
C THR A 211 2.05 -16.84 -6.77
N TYR A 212 3.34 -16.65 -6.51
CA TYR A 212 3.82 -15.54 -5.67
C TYR A 212 4.37 -14.38 -6.50
N THR A 213 3.78 -13.21 -6.33
CA THR A 213 4.15 -11.95 -7.02
C THR A 213 4.45 -10.80 -6.06
N GLY A 214 4.64 -11.11 -4.77
CA GLY A 214 4.89 -10.13 -3.72
C GLY A 214 6.37 -10.00 -3.34
N GLN A 215 6.66 -9.24 -2.28
CA GLN A 215 8.02 -9.10 -1.75
C GLN A 215 8.47 -10.35 -0.99
N ASP A 216 9.72 -10.76 -1.14
CA ASP A 216 10.29 -11.79 -0.26
C ASP A 216 11.58 -11.30 0.36
N ARG A 217 12.07 -12.01 1.37
CA ARG A 217 13.35 -11.72 1.98
C ARG A 217 14.08 -12.98 2.35
N PHE A 218 15.40 -12.93 2.25
CA PHE A 218 16.28 -13.92 2.84
C PHE A 218 17.51 -13.26 3.41
N ARG A 219 18.06 -13.84 4.48
CA ARG A 219 19.32 -13.41 5.07
C ARG A 219 20.44 -14.25 4.50
N VAL A 220 21.39 -13.60 3.84
CA VAL A 220 22.65 -14.21 3.41
C VAL A 220 23.67 -14.06 4.53
N THR A 221 24.41 -15.12 4.80
CA THR A 221 25.63 -15.11 5.62
C THR A 221 26.80 -15.44 4.72
N VAL A 222 27.77 -14.53 4.61
CA VAL A 222 29.06 -14.79 3.96
C VAL A 222 30.08 -15.21 5.02
N SER A 223 30.94 -16.17 4.69
CA SER A 223 31.98 -16.66 5.58
C SER A 223 33.27 -16.96 4.84
N ASP A 224 34.39 -16.61 5.46
CA ASP A 224 35.76 -16.91 5.04
C ASP A 224 36.26 -18.29 5.50
N ALA A 225 35.35 -19.16 6.01
CA ALA A 225 35.67 -20.37 6.77
C ALA A 225 36.24 -21.54 5.92
N ARG A 226 37.36 -21.29 5.24
CA ARG A 226 38.32 -22.29 4.73
C ARG A 226 39.78 -21.98 5.08
N SER A 227 40.07 -20.88 5.75
CA SER A 227 41.41 -20.63 6.31
C SER A 227 41.58 -21.42 7.61
N GLY A 228 42.56 -22.33 7.64
CA GLY A 228 42.85 -23.15 8.81
C GLY A 228 43.22 -22.32 10.05
N PHE A 229 42.88 -22.86 11.22
CA PHE A 229 43.39 -22.53 12.56
C PHE A 229 43.91 -21.09 12.78
N HIS A 230 43.05 -20.21 13.30
CA HIS A 230 43.41 -18.83 13.67
C HIS A 230 43.73 -18.70 15.17
N ILE A 231 44.79 -17.95 15.52
CA ILE A 231 45.19 -17.66 16.91
C ILE A 231 44.98 -16.16 17.17
N HIS A 232 44.06 -15.80 18.06
CA HIS A 232 43.75 -14.41 18.43
C HIS A 232 44.91 -13.71 19.17
N GLY A 233 45.89 -13.18 18.44
CA GLY A 233 46.99 -12.38 19.00
C GLY A 233 47.67 -13.00 20.24
N ALA A 234 48.24 -12.16 21.11
CA ALA A 234 48.92 -12.63 22.33
C ALA A 234 47.99 -13.34 23.35
N ALA A 235 46.67 -13.18 23.24
CA ALA A 235 45.69 -13.84 24.11
C ALA A 235 45.37 -15.29 23.67
N GLY A 236 45.42 -15.58 22.37
CA GLY A 236 45.17 -16.91 21.81
C GLY A 236 46.27 -17.94 22.10
N LEU A 237 47.52 -17.47 22.23
CA LEU A 237 48.67 -18.30 22.60
C LEU A 237 48.56 -18.91 24.01
N LEU A 238 47.85 -18.26 24.94
CA LEU A 238 47.59 -18.78 26.29
C LEU A 238 46.49 -19.85 26.31
N ASN A 239 45.52 -19.80 25.40
CA ASN A 239 44.44 -20.78 25.32
C ASN A 239 44.83 -22.08 24.62
N LEU A 240 45.87 -22.06 23.78
CA LEU A 240 46.38 -23.23 23.06
C LEU A 240 46.88 -24.34 24.00
N PHE A 241 47.32 -23.98 25.22
CA PHE A 241 47.81 -24.93 26.22
C PHE A 241 46.74 -25.43 27.20
N THR A 242 45.51 -24.91 27.14
CA THR A 242 44.47 -25.20 28.16
C THR A 242 43.23 -25.90 27.60
N PHE A 243 42.86 -25.63 26.33
CA PHE A 243 41.73 -26.27 25.66
C PHE A 243 42.18 -26.74 24.28
N GLY A 244 42.41 -28.05 24.12
CA GLY A 244 42.88 -28.65 22.88
C GLY A 244 42.02 -28.24 21.67
N LEU A 245 42.68 -28.18 20.50
CA LEU A 245 42.14 -27.90 19.15
C LEU A 245 40.61 -27.92 19.04
N LEU A 246 39.97 -26.80 19.33
CA LEU A 246 38.62 -26.50 18.83
C LEU A 246 38.80 -25.36 17.84
N GLY A 247 38.74 -25.71 16.55
CA GLY A 247 38.86 -24.75 15.46
C GLY A 247 37.80 -23.66 15.58
N SER A 248 38.25 -22.42 15.53
CA SER A 248 37.38 -21.24 15.47
C SER A 248 36.63 -21.25 14.15
N SER A 249 35.30 -21.12 14.22
CA SER A 249 34.44 -20.82 13.08
C SER A 249 34.99 -19.59 12.36
N GLY A 250 35.20 -19.63 11.05
CA GLY A 250 35.62 -18.45 10.28
C GLY A 250 34.72 -17.23 10.52
N HIS A 251 35.23 -16.05 10.22
CA HIS A 251 34.48 -14.81 10.38
C HIS A 251 33.30 -14.78 9.43
N ARG A 252 32.23 -14.11 9.88
CA ARG A 252 30.95 -14.07 9.19
C ARG A 252 30.36 -12.68 9.26
N SER A 253 29.72 -12.28 8.18
CA SER A 253 28.81 -11.15 8.15
C SER A 253 27.51 -11.57 7.48
N THR A 254 26.47 -10.77 7.69
CA THR A 254 25.13 -11.08 7.19
C THR A 254 24.54 -9.88 6.46
N GLN A 255 23.84 -10.14 5.36
CA GLN A 255 23.06 -9.16 4.60
C GLN A 255 21.63 -9.67 4.45
N ASP A 256 20.64 -8.83 4.75
CA ASP A 256 19.25 -9.10 4.38
C ASP A 256 19.05 -8.67 2.92
N VAL A 257 18.63 -9.61 2.07
CA VAL A 257 18.31 -9.38 0.65
C VAL A 257 16.80 -9.36 0.51
N PHE A 258 16.29 -8.27 -0.06
CA PHE A 258 14.87 -8.08 -0.35
C PHE A 258 14.64 -8.31 -1.84
N ILE A 259 13.70 -9.18 -2.17
CA ILE A 259 13.30 -9.44 -3.55
C ILE A 259 11.99 -8.72 -3.81
N GLY A 260 11.97 -7.87 -4.84
CA GLY A 260 10.84 -7.02 -5.18
C GLY A 260 11.13 -5.54 -4.97
N SER A 261 10.13 -4.76 -4.60
CA SER A 261 10.25 -3.32 -4.44
C SER A 261 11.07 -2.90 -3.22
N GLN A 262 11.97 -1.91 -3.36
CA GLN A 262 12.67 -1.35 -2.20
C GLN A 262 11.75 -0.37 -1.48
N ARG A 263 11.71 -0.46 -0.14
CA ARG A 263 10.94 0.48 0.69
C ARG A 263 11.86 1.31 1.56
N ALA A 264 11.72 2.62 1.46
CA ALA A 264 12.39 3.57 2.32
C ALA A 264 11.35 4.40 3.09
N THR A 265 11.42 4.40 4.41
CA THR A 265 10.63 5.34 5.21
C THR A 265 11.14 6.75 4.94
N VAL A 266 10.29 7.58 4.33
CA VAL A 266 10.58 9.00 4.10
C VAL A 266 10.46 9.76 5.41
N VAL A 267 9.38 9.49 6.15
CA VAL A 267 9.13 10.09 7.46
C VAL A 267 8.26 9.20 8.33
N SER A 268 8.41 9.33 9.64
CA SER A 268 7.58 8.66 10.65
C SER A 268 7.12 9.64 11.73
N GLY A 269 6.24 9.20 12.62
CA GLY A 269 5.72 10.04 13.70
C GLY A 269 4.57 10.96 13.29
N LEU A 270 3.93 10.67 12.15
CA LEU A 270 2.70 11.33 11.73
C LEU A 270 1.53 10.88 12.63
N ASN A 271 0.61 11.77 12.93
CA ASN A 271 -0.54 11.48 13.78
C ASN A 271 -1.82 11.35 12.97
N SER A 272 -2.26 10.11 12.72
CA SER A 272 -3.46 9.82 11.91
C SER A 272 -3.44 10.55 10.55
N PRO A 273 -2.36 10.38 9.75
CA PRO A 273 -2.27 11.04 8.46
C PRO A 273 -3.35 10.49 7.53
N VAL A 274 -3.99 11.38 6.78
CA VAL A 274 -5.08 11.03 5.87
C VAL A 274 -4.68 11.23 4.41
N ASP A 275 -3.95 12.29 4.07
CA ASP A 275 -3.59 12.59 2.69
C ASP A 275 -2.22 13.27 2.59
N PHE A 276 -1.57 13.26 1.43
CA PHE A 276 -0.29 13.95 1.21
C PHE A 276 -0.11 14.46 -0.23
N ARG A 277 0.60 15.56 -0.43
CA ARG A 277 0.91 16.11 -1.75
C ARG A 277 2.33 16.66 -1.80
N PHE A 278 2.99 16.48 -2.94
CA PHE A 278 4.28 17.10 -3.22
C PHE A 278 4.09 18.57 -3.59
N LEU A 279 5.00 19.41 -3.14
CA LEU A 279 5.17 20.78 -3.63
C LEU A 279 6.29 20.82 -4.68
N PRO A 280 6.23 21.77 -5.63
CA PRO A 280 7.28 21.96 -6.64
C PRO A 280 8.68 22.21 -6.06
N ASP A 281 8.75 22.78 -4.85
CA ASP A 281 10.01 23.05 -4.13
C ASP A 281 10.60 21.83 -3.42
N GLY A 282 10.02 20.63 -3.60
CA GLY A 282 10.50 19.37 -3.02
C GLY A 282 9.93 19.04 -1.64
N ARG A 283 9.21 19.97 -1.00
CA ARG A 283 8.51 19.68 0.26
C ARG A 283 7.32 18.74 0.02
N ILE A 284 6.94 18.00 1.06
CA ILE A 284 5.74 17.17 1.07
C ILE A 284 4.80 17.70 2.14
N LEU A 285 3.58 18.06 1.75
CA LEU A 285 2.50 18.36 2.67
C LEU A 285 1.80 17.08 3.08
N VAL A 286 1.55 16.90 4.37
CA VAL A 286 0.79 15.76 4.90
C VAL A 286 -0.37 16.28 5.74
N ALA A 287 -1.60 15.95 5.36
CA ALA A 287 -2.79 16.25 6.14
C ALA A 287 -2.97 15.22 7.25
N GLU A 288 -3.14 15.68 8.49
CA GLU A 288 -3.52 14.88 9.65
C GLU A 288 -4.99 15.08 9.97
N LYS A 289 -5.69 13.99 10.34
CA LYS A 289 -7.14 13.99 10.60
C LYS A 289 -7.59 15.11 11.53
N ALA A 290 -6.78 15.44 12.54
CA ALA A 290 -7.07 16.44 13.57
C ALA A 290 -6.85 17.90 13.14
N GLY A 291 -6.65 18.17 11.85
CA GLY A 291 -6.64 19.53 11.30
C GLY A 291 -5.26 20.08 10.93
N ALA A 292 -4.17 19.41 11.31
CA ALA A 292 -2.82 19.87 10.98
C ALA A 292 -2.45 19.54 9.53
N ILE A 293 -1.92 20.52 8.81
CA ILE A 293 -1.16 20.28 7.58
C ILE A 293 0.32 20.32 7.96
N ARG A 294 0.98 19.16 7.96
CA ARG A 294 2.39 18.99 8.27
C ARG A 294 3.25 19.19 7.04
N VAL A 295 4.53 19.51 7.27
CA VAL A 295 5.53 19.66 6.20
C VAL A 295 6.66 18.68 6.47
N VAL A 296 6.99 17.89 5.46
CA VAL A 296 8.20 17.07 5.38
C VAL A 296 9.13 17.74 4.40
N GLU A 297 10.38 17.92 4.80
CA GLU A 297 11.43 18.58 4.02
C GLU A 297 12.73 17.80 4.25
N ASP A 298 13.40 17.38 3.18
CA ASP A 298 14.62 16.56 3.24
C ASP A 298 14.50 15.30 4.12
N GLY A 299 13.33 14.65 4.10
CA GLY A 299 13.04 13.47 4.92
C GLY A 299 12.81 13.75 6.41
N VAL A 300 12.70 15.03 6.80
CA VAL A 300 12.48 15.45 8.18
C VAL A 300 11.09 16.04 8.36
N LEU A 301 10.35 15.54 9.36
CA LEU A 301 9.08 16.14 9.77
C LEU A 301 9.35 17.45 10.53
N ARG A 302 8.84 18.56 10.02
CA ARG A 302 8.91 19.83 10.75
C ARG A 302 8.11 19.79 12.06
N THR A 303 8.63 20.46 13.08
CA THR A 303 8.00 20.57 14.40
C THR A 303 6.67 21.30 14.31
N ASP A 304 6.67 22.50 13.73
CA ASP A 304 5.47 23.31 13.55
C ASP A 304 4.72 22.89 12.28
N PRO A 305 3.38 22.75 12.32
CA PRO A 305 2.58 22.55 11.12
C PRO A 305 2.60 23.80 10.24
N LEU A 306 2.32 23.62 8.95
CA LEU A 306 2.09 24.73 8.01
C LEU A 306 0.90 25.59 8.45
N ILE A 307 -0.17 24.89 8.86
CA ILE A 307 -1.41 25.46 9.41
C ILE A 307 -2.15 24.38 10.20
N THR A 308 -2.92 24.79 11.20
CA THR A 308 -3.90 23.93 11.87
C THR A 308 -5.31 24.49 11.62
N ILE A 309 -6.16 23.67 11.01
CA ILE A 309 -7.55 24.00 10.68
C ILE A 309 -8.46 23.51 11.82
N ALA A 310 -9.42 24.32 12.23
CA ALA A 310 -10.41 23.94 13.23
C ALA A 310 -11.43 22.94 12.65
N VAL A 311 -11.30 21.68 13.05
CA VAL A 311 -12.13 20.57 12.55
C VAL A 311 -12.84 19.83 13.69
N ARG A 312 -13.93 19.13 13.35
CA ARG A 312 -14.46 18.04 14.20
C ARG A 312 -13.57 16.81 14.06
N THR A 313 -13.41 16.02 15.11
CA THR A 313 -12.44 14.91 15.13
C THR A 313 -13.02 13.57 15.56
N GLU A 314 -14.26 13.57 16.05
CA GLU A 314 -14.99 12.38 16.47
C GLU A 314 -15.31 11.45 15.29
N SER A 315 -15.22 10.14 15.50
CA SER A 315 -15.48 9.12 14.47
C SER A 315 -14.62 9.36 13.21
N GLU A 316 -15.18 9.44 12.00
CA GLU A 316 -14.43 9.73 10.77
C GLU A 316 -14.14 11.22 10.54
N ARG A 317 -14.77 12.11 11.32
CA ARG A 317 -14.67 13.55 11.09
C ARG A 317 -13.23 14.02 11.23
N GLY A 318 -12.87 15.01 10.43
CA GLY A 318 -11.53 15.57 10.37
C GLY A 318 -11.27 16.20 9.01
N ILE A 319 -9.99 16.33 8.67
CA ILE A 319 -9.59 16.49 7.27
C ILE A 319 -9.81 15.16 6.54
N GLY A 320 -10.34 15.22 5.32
CA GLY A 320 -10.54 14.05 4.44
C GLY A 320 -9.66 14.06 3.19
N GLY A 321 -9.32 15.25 2.67
CA GLY A 321 -8.54 15.38 1.43
C GLY A 321 -7.74 16.68 1.34
N LEU A 322 -6.63 16.62 0.60
CA LEU A 322 -5.69 17.72 0.34
C LEU A 322 -5.36 17.76 -1.16
N ALA A 323 -5.37 18.95 -1.77
CA ALA A 323 -4.87 19.15 -3.12
C ALA A 323 -3.99 20.40 -3.20
N VAL A 324 -3.01 20.35 -4.10
CA VAL A 324 -2.11 21.47 -4.43
C VAL A 324 -2.53 21.98 -5.80
N ASP A 325 -2.67 23.29 -5.95
CA ASP A 325 -3.02 23.92 -7.22
C ASP A 325 -1.95 23.61 -8.28
N PRO A 326 -2.30 23.26 -9.52
CA PRO A 326 -1.31 23.08 -10.58
C PRO A 326 -0.44 24.32 -10.81
N ASP A 327 -0.98 25.52 -10.55
CA ASP A 327 -0.27 26.79 -10.64
C ASP A 327 0.34 27.23 -9.28
N PHE A 328 0.66 26.27 -8.40
CA PHE A 328 1.12 26.55 -7.03
C PHE A 328 2.37 27.44 -6.98
N GLU A 329 3.32 27.29 -7.92
CA GLU A 329 4.52 28.14 -7.96
C GLU A 329 4.18 29.64 -8.09
N ASP A 330 3.08 29.95 -8.75
CA ASP A 330 2.63 31.32 -8.97
C ASP A 330 1.67 31.82 -7.88
N ASN A 331 0.82 30.93 -7.36
CA ASN A 331 -0.32 31.33 -6.53
C ASN A 331 -0.28 30.83 -5.08
N GLY A 332 0.59 29.86 -4.76
CA GLY A 332 0.73 29.25 -3.43
C GLY A 332 -0.52 28.53 -2.92
N ARG A 333 -1.50 28.19 -3.77
CA ARG A 333 -2.82 27.71 -3.32
C ARG A 333 -2.84 26.23 -3.00
N ILE A 334 -3.44 25.90 -1.87
CA ILE A 334 -3.84 24.54 -1.51
C ILE A 334 -5.32 24.48 -1.18
N TYR A 335 -5.91 23.31 -1.33
CA TYR A 335 -7.33 23.04 -1.10
C TYR A 335 -7.47 21.93 -0.09
N VAL A 336 -8.34 22.12 0.91
CA VAL A 336 -8.55 21.14 1.98
C VAL A 336 -10.05 20.89 2.13
N ALA A 337 -10.42 19.61 2.07
CA ALA A 337 -11.77 19.13 2.38
C ALA A 337 -11.80 18.60 3.82
N TYR A 338 -12.72 19.09 4.64
CA TYR A 338 -12.78 18.78 6.07
C TYR A 338 -14.20 18.93 6.64
N ILE A 339 -14.39 18.45 7.88
CA ILE A 339 -15.59 18.71 8.66
C ILE A 339 -15.36 19.90 9.58
N ALA A 340 -16.00 21.04 9.27
CA ALA A 340 -15.78 22.29 10.01
C ALA A 340 -16.22 22.18 11.48
N ALA A 341 -15.38 22.67 12.40
CA ALA A 341 -15.66 22.63 13.85
C ALA A 341 -16.94 23.41 14.22
N GLU A 342 -17.14 24.58 13.62
CA GLU A 342 -18.23 25.48 13.97
C GLU A 342 -19.59 24.96 13.49
N THR A 343 -19.66 24.51 12.24
CA THR A 343 -20.93 24.13 11.59
C THR A 343 -21.19 22.64 11.60
N THR A 344 -20.16 21.81 11.82
CA THR A 344 -20.22 20.34 11.68
C THR A 344 -20.73 19.95 10.29
N ARG A 345 -20.19 20.58 9.24
CA ARG A 345 -20.57 20.34 7.84
C ARG A 345 -19.34 19.96 7.02
N ASN A 346 -19.59 19.26 5.91
CA ASN A 346 -18.56 18.98 4.93
C ASN A 346 -18.23 20.28 4.20
N THR A 347 -16.97 20.69 4.27
CA THR A 347 -16.50 22.00 3.82
C THR A 347 -15.25 21.81 2.97
N LEU A 348 -15.20 22.50 1.83
CA LEU A 348 -14.02 22.63 0.99
C LEU A 348 -13.56 24.09 1.03
N SER A 349 -12.33 24.30 1.46
CA SER A 349 -11.72 25.64 1.56
C SER A 349 -10.39 25.69 0.84
N ARG A 350 -10.02 26.89 0.40
CA ARG A 350 -8.75 27.26 -0.19
C ARG A 350 -7.92 28.05 0.81
N PHE A 351 -6.62 27.77 0.81
CA PHE A 351 -5.60 28.43 1.62
C PHE A 351 -4.45 28.86 0.72
N VAL A 352 -3.70 29.87 1.15
CA VAL A 352 -2.49 30.33 0.47
C VAL A 352 -1.29 30.06 1.37
N VAL A 353 -0.30 29.38 0.81
CA VAL A 353 0.99 29.10 1.43
C VAL A 353 1.93 30.28 1.18
N ASP A 354 2.53 30.78 2.25
CA ASP A 354 3.56 31.81 2.22
C ASP A 354 4.75 31.34 3.06
N GLY A 355 5.83 30.99 2.36
CA GLY A 355 7.03 30.38 2.92
C GLY A 355 6.70 29.14 3.76
N ASN A 356 6.78 29.31 5.08
CA ASN A 356 6.67 28.25 6.07
C ASN A 356 5.33 28.19 6.80
N THR A 357 4.37 29.01 6.37
CA THR A 357 3.02 29.10 6.95
C THR A 357 1.96 29.08 5.86
N ALA A 358 0.69 28.90 6.23
CA ALA A 358 -0.43 29.14 5.34
C ALA A 358 -1.54 29.94 6.04
N SER A 359 -2.35 30.65 5.24
CA SER A 359 -3.51 31.41 5.70
C SER A 359 -4.77 31.02 4.94
N PHE A 360 -5.92 31.10 5.60
CA PHE A 360 -7.22 30.93 4.96
C PHE A 360 -7.43 32.01 3.89
N ASP A 361 -7.95 31.59 2.74
CA ASP A 361 -8.27 32.49 1.62
C ASP A 361 -9.77 32.50 1.35
N ALA A 362 -10.38 31.34 1.08
CA ALA A 362 -11.81 31.27 0.79
C ALA A 362 -12.45 29.93 1.19
N GLN A 363 -13.71 29.98 1.61
CA GLN A 363 -14.57 28.79 1.68
C GLN A 363 -15.27 28.64 0.32
N LEU A 364 -15.03 27.52 -0.36
CA LEU A 364 -15.53 27.29 -1.71
C LEU A 364 -16.90 26.63 -1.71
N VAL A 365 -17.05 25.57 -0.91
CA VAL A 365 -18.30 24.81 -0.80
C VAL A 365 -18.51 24.40 0.65
N GLU A 366 -19.75 24.51 1.14
CA GLU A 366 -20.17 23.89 2.40
C GLU A 366 -21.51 23.16 2.17
N SER A 367 -21.62 21.94 2.70
CA SER A 367 -22.87 21.18 2.66
C SER A 367 -23.99 21.91 3.40
N THR A 368 -25.22 21.79 2.92
CA THR A 368 -26.40 22.25 3.66
C THR A 368 -26.80 21.29 4.79
N LEU A 369 -26.30 20.05 4.78
CA LEU A 369 -26.59 19.02 5.76
C LEU A 369 -25.51 18.95 6.84
N THR A 370 -25.94 18.74 8.08
CA THR A 370 -25.03 18.38 9.18
C THR A 370 -24.32 17.07 8.85
N ALA A 371 -23.00 17.04 9.03
CA ALA A 371 -22.17 15.88 8.84
C ALA A 371 -22.59 14.76 9.82
N ALA A 372 -22.81 13.56 9.30
CA ALA A 372 -22.94 12.35 10.09
C ALA A 372 -21.61 12.00 10.79
N PRO A 373 -21.54 10.97 11.64
CA PRO A 373 -20.26 10.52 12.20
C PRO A 373 -19.33 9.84 11.17
N ASN A 374 -19.84 9.44 10.01
CA ASN A 374 -19.13 8.65 9.01
C ASN A 374 -19.62 8.91 7.58
N HIS A 375 -18.87 8.36 6.62
CA HIS A 375 -19.03 8.45 5.17
C HIS A 375 -18.90 9.88 4.64
N HIS A 376 -17.71 10.46 4.84
CA HIS A 376 -17.38 11.80 4.34
C HIS A 376 -16.66 11.80 2.98
N GLY A 377 -16.24 10.63 2.50
CA GLY A 377 -15.33 10.53 1.36
C GLY A 377 -13.95 11.04 1.74
N GLY A 378 -13.33 11.79 0.83
CA GLY A 378 -12.00 12.35 1.06
C GLY A 378 -11.18 12.50 -0.22
N ALA A 379 -11.66 11.98 -1.34
CA ALA A 379 -10.98 12.13 -2.62
C ALA A 379 -10.94 13.62 -3.02
N LEU A 380 -9.75 14.16 -3.27
CA LEU A 380 -9.57 15.55 -3.71
C LEU A 380 -8.37 15.64 -4.64
N ALA A 381 -8.60 16.02 -5.89
CA ALA A 381 -7.55 16.11 -6.91
C ALA A 381 -7.90 17.13 -8.00
N PHE A 382 -6.87 17.58 -8.71
CA PHE A 382 -7.05 18.33 -9.95
C PHE A 382 -7.13 17.38 -11.14
N GLY A 383 -8.08 17.63 -12.03
CA GLY A 383 -8.14 16.97 -13.32
C GLY A 383 -7.19 17.60 -14.35
N PRO A 384 -6.92 16.90 -15.46
CA PRO A 384 -6.10 17.42 -16.56
C PRO A 384 -6.75 18.64 -17.25
N ASP A 385 -8.02 18.91 -16.96
CA ASP A 385 -8.78 20.08 -17.41
C ASP A 385 -8.63 21.31 -16.50
N GLY A 386 -7.76 21.23 -15.49
CA GLY A 386 -7.51 22.29 -14.50
C GLY A 386 -8.69 22.53 -13.56
N LYS A 387 -9.62 21.58 -13.43
CA LYS A 387 -10.74 21.67 -12.48
C LYS A 387 -10.46 20.86 -11.23
N LEU A 388 -11.07 21.30 -10.13
CA LEU A 388 -10.97 20.64 -8.84
C LEU A 388 -12.10 19.60 -8.71
N TYR A 389 -11.73 18.36 -8.43
CA TYR A 389 -12.66 17.25 -8.23
C TYR A 389 -12.68 16.85 -6.75
N TRP A 390 -13.88 16.76 -6.17
CA TRP A 390 -14.06 16.41 -4.76
C TRP A 390 -15.07 15.28 -4.60
N GLY A 391 -14.63 14.16 -4.04
CA GLY A 391 -15.49 13.04 -3.64
C GLY A 391 -16.07 13.26 -2.25
N VAL A 392 -17.40 13.30 -2.18
CA VAL A 392 -18.17 13.50 -0.95
C VAL A 392 -19.02 12.27 -0.68
N GLY A 393 -18.84 11.66 0.49
CA GLY A 393 -19.61 10.49 0.89
C GLY A 393 -21.10 10.77 1.16
N ASP A 394 -21.88 9.69 1.25
CA ASP A 394 -23.34 9.71 1.37
C ASP A 394 -23.86 10.23 2.71
N ASN A 395 -22.96 10.60 3.63
CA ASN A 395 -23.30 11.11 4.95
C ASN A 395 -24.10 10.10 5.79
N ALA A 396 -23.74 8.82 5.70
CA ALA A 396 -24.39 7.70 6.36
C ALA A 396 -25.86 7.49 5.95
N SER A 397 -26.26 8.03 4.80
CA SER A 397 -27.61 7.89 4.25
C SER A 397 -27.54 7.66 2.76
N GLY A 398 -27.68 6.40 2.33
CA GLY A 398 -27.61 6.02 0.92
C GLY A 398 -28.59 6.78 0.02
N SER A 399 -29.75 7.21 0.55
CA SER A 399 -30.71 8.03 -0.20
C SER A 399 -30.12 9.36 -0.70
N ASN A 400 -29.09 9.89 -0.03
CA ASN A 400 -28.40 11.09 -0.48
C ASN A 400 -27.70 10.89 -1.83
N ALA A 401 -27.17 9.70 -2.09
CA ALA A 401 -26.40 9.43 -3.31
C ALA A 401 -27.21 9.62 -4.60
N GLN A 402 -28.52 9.36 -4.54
CA GLN A 402 -29.46 9.61 -5.66
C GLN A 402 -30.14 10.98 -5.58
N ASN A 403 -30.08 11.68 -4.45
CA ASN A 403 -30.65 13.02 -4.32
C ASN A 403 -29.69 14.06 -4.92
N LEU A 404 -30.11 14.72 -6.00
CA LEU A 404 -29.33 15.73 -6.72
C LEU A 404 -29.42 17.14 -6.09
N ALA A 405 -30.26 17.33 -5.07
CA ALA A 405 -30.37 18.61 -4.35
C ALA A 405 -29.29 18.82 -3.27
N ASN A 406 -28.39 17.84 -3.08
CA ASN A 406 -27.28 17.94 -2.13
C ASN A 406 -25.99 17.31 -2.71
N ILE A 407 -24.88 17.52 -1.99
CA ILE A 407 -23.55 17.12 -2.47
C ILE A 407 -23.12 15.71 -2.05
N HIS A 408 -23.94 14.95 -1.34
CA HIS A 408 -23.53 13.70 -0.70
C HIS A 408 -23.70 12.48 -1.60
N GLY A 409 -22.70 11.58 -1.58
CA GLY A 409 -22.62 10.43 -2.48
C GLY A 409 -22.33 10.83 -3.93
N LYS A 410 -21.42 11.80 -4.10
CA LYS A 410 -21.13 12.48 -5.38
C LYS A 410 -19.62 12.61 -5.61
N ILE A 411 -19.24 12.76 -6.88
CA ILE A 411 -18.06 13.53 -7.25
C ILE A 411 -18.53 14.92 -7.68
N LEU A 412 -17.97 15.96 -7.08
CA LEU A 412 -18.13 17.33 -7.55
C LEU A 412 -16.99 17.71 -8.49
N ARG A 413 -17.27 18.59 -9.47
CA ARG A 413 -16.26 19.23 -10.34
C ARG A 413 -16.48 20.73 -10.31
N LEU A 414 -15.43 21.47 -9.93
CA LEU A 414 -15.48 22.90 -9.61
C LEU A 414 -14.35 23.66 -10.31
N ASN A 415 -14.57 24.93 -10.62
CA ASN A 415 -13.47 25.85 -10.88
C ASN A 415 -12.65 26.08 -9.61
N THR A 416 -11.43 26.63 -9.74
CA THR A 416 -10.51 26.91 -8.61
C THR A 416 -11.02 27.96 -7.61
N ASP A 417 -12.08 28.68 -7.98
CA ASP A 417 -12.80 29.62 -7.11
C ASP A 417 -14.09 29.03 -6.51
N GLY A 418 -14.36 27.75 -6.73
CA GLY A 418 -15.57 27.06 -6.24
C GLY A 418 -16.80 27.22 -7.12
N THR A 419 -16.75 28.00 -8.21
CA THR A 419 -17.87 28.15 -9.13
C THR A 419 -18.09 26.89 -9.97
N VAL A 420 -19.31 26.69 -10.46
CA VAL A 420 -19.66 25.55 -11.30
C VAL A 420 -19.10 25.76 -12.72
N PRO A 421 -18.29 24.84 -13.26
CA PRO A 421 -17.83 24.91 -14.63
C PRO A 421 -18.99 24.91 -15.63
N THR A 422 -18.90 25.74 -16.66
CA THR A 422 -19.97 25.91 -17.65
C THR A 422 -20.23 24.66 -18.49
N ASP A 423 -19.35 23.67 -18.44
CA ASP A 423 -19.36 22.38 -19.15
C ASP A 423 -19.71 21.18 -18.23
N ASN A 424 -20.06 21.39 -16.95
CA ASN A 424 -20.56 20.31 -16.07
C ASN A 424 -21.85 19.64 -16.60
N PRO A 425 -22.18 18.40 -16.23
CA PRO A 425 -23.41 17.76 -16.73
C PRO A 425 -24.67 18.52 -16.27
N VAL A 426 -25.72 18.49 -17.09
CA VAL A 426 -27.07 18.92 -16.68
C VAL A 426 -27.80 17.70 -16.15
N LEU A 427 -28.12 17.71 -14.87
CA LEU A 427 -28.80 16.62 -14.18
C LEU A 427 -30.13 17.14 -13.65
N ASP A 428 -31.22 16.44 -13.96
CA ASP A 428 -32.59 16.86 -13.63
C ASP A 428 -32.92 18.32 -14.04
N GLY A 429 -32.44 18.70 -15.23
CA GLY A 429 -32.67 20.03 -15.80
C GLY A 429 -31.75 21.14 -15.27
N GLU A 430 -30.91 20.87 -14.27
CA GLU A 430 -30.05 21.86 -13.63
C GLU A 430 -28.56 21.56 -13.80
N ARG A 431 -27.75 22.61 -13.97
CA ARG A 431 -26.28 22.49 -14.00
C ARG A 431 -25.72 22.86 -12.64
N THR A 432 -25.23 21.86 -11.91
CA THR A 432 -24.70 22.03 -10.56
C THR A 432 -23.22 21.64 -10.50
N GLY A 433 -22.63 21.71 -9.32
CA GLY A 433 -21.27 21.20 -9.09
C GLY A 433 -21.15 19.67 -9.23
N ILE A 434 -22.26 18.93 -9.31
CA ILE A 434 -22.26 17.46 -9.40
C ILE A 434 -21.71 17.04 -10.77
N TYR A 435 -20.60 16.29 -10.75
CA TYR A 435 -20.03 15.66 -11.93
C TYR A 435 -20.54 14.23 -12.11
N ALA A 436 -20.65 13.47 -11.00
CA ALA A 436 -21.18 12.12 -10.96
C ALA A 436 -21.88 11.86 -9.63
N TYR A 437 -22.79 10.87 -9.61
CA TYR A 437 -23.62 10.57 -8.44
C TYR A 437 -23.84 9.07 -8.27
N GLY A 438 -24.52 8.67 -7.18
CA GLY A 438 -24.74 7.26 -6.88
C GLY A 438 -23.52 6.55 -6.32
N LEU A 439 -22.65 7.26 -5.60
CA LEU A 439 -21.49 6.70 -4.90
C LEU A 439 -21.77 6.63 -3.39
N ARG A 440 -21.06 5.76 -2.66
CA ARG A 440 -21.25 5.63 -1.21
C ARG A 440 -20.27 6.50 -0.42
N ASN A 441 -18.98 6.24 -0.59
CA ASN A 441 -17.89 6.84 0.16
C ASN A 441 -16.64 6.93 -0.73
N PRO A 442 -16.64 7.81 -1.77
CA PRO A 442 -15.53 7.98 -2.70
C PRO A 442 -14.29 8.50 -1.96
N PHE A 443 -13.38 7.59 -1.63
CA PHE A 443 -12.35 7.81 -0.61
C PHE A 443 -11.06 8.36 -1.21
N ARG A 444 -10.59 7.80 -2.33
CA ARG A 444 -9.47 8.34 -3.12
C ARG A 444 -9.78 8.32 -4.59
N MET A 445 -9.10 9.19 -5.33
CA MET A 445 -9.19 9.27 -6.78
C MET A 445 -7.82 9.50 -7.39
N THR A 446 -7.69 9.12 -8.65
CA THR A 446 -6.52 9.44 -9.49
C THR A 446 -6.98 9.66 -10.92
N PHE A 447 -6.28 10.53 -11.64
CA PHE A 447 -6.44 10.63 -13.09
C PHE A 447 -5.38 9.76 -13.75
N THR A 448 -5.81 9.00 -14.74
CA THR A 448 -4.90 8.18 -15.56
C THR A 448 -4.08 9.10 -16.48
N PRO A 449 -2.95 8.64 -17.05
CA PRO A 449 -2.21 9.40 -18.05
C PRO A 449 -3.03 9.78 -19.29
N THR A 450 -4.08 9.01 -19.59
CA THR A 450 -5.02 9.24 -20.71
C THR A 450 -6.24 10.08 -20.32
N GLY A 451 -6.39 10.45 -19.05
CA GLY A 451 -7.38 11.41 -18.56
C GLY A 451 -8.66 10.81 -17.98
N GLU A 452 -8.80 9.48 -17.89
CA GLU A 452 -9.89 8.85 -17.16
C GLU A 452 -9.78 9.12 -15.65
N LEU A 453 -10.92 9.21 -14.96
CA LEU A 453 -10.98 9.43 -13.51
C LEU A 453 -11.27 8.11 -12.80
N LEU A 454 -10.28 7.54 -12.12
CA LEU A 454 -10.48 6.34 -11.31
C LEU A 454 -10.78 6.74 -9.86
N VAL A 455 -11.82 6.15 -9.28
CA VAL A 455 -12.25 6.41 -7.90
C VAL A 455 -12.37 5.10 -7.13
N ALA A 456 -11.68 5.02 -6.00
CA ALA A 456 -11.90 3.99 -4.99
C ALA A 456 -13.11 4.38 -4.13
N ASP A 457 -14.21 3.64 -4.27
CA ASP A 457 -15.45 3.86 -3.52
C ASP A 457 -15.61 2.77 -2.44
N VAL A 458 -15.60 3.19 -1.17
CA VAL A 458 -15.68 2.26 -0.05
C VAL A 458 -17.10 1.75 0.10
N GLY A 459 -17.26 0.42 0.08
CA GLY A 459 -18.52 -0.30 0.13
C GLY A 459 -19.21 -0.36 1.49
N ALA A 460 -20.44 -0.88 1.52
CA ALA A 460 -21.24 -1.03 2.73
C ALA A 460 -21.19 -2.43 3.33
N ALA A 461 -21.64 -3.43 2.59
CA ALA A 461 -21.91 -4.77 3.10
C ALA A 461 -21.30 -5.85 2.22
N ALA A 462 -21.37 -5.69 0.91
CA ALA A 462 -21.07 -6.76 -0.04
C ALA A 462 -19.71 -6.58 -0.74
N PHE A 463 -19.45 -5.40 -1.31
CA PHE A 463 -18.34 -5.20 -2.24
C PHE A 463 -17.61 -3.90 -2.00
N GLU A 464 -16.29 -3.93 -2.19
CA GLU A 464 -15.47 -2.72 -2.42
C GLU A 464 -15.27 -2.53 -3.92
N GLU A 465 -15.09 -1.29 -4.38
CA GLU A 465 -15.18 -0.95 -5.80
C GLU A 465 -14.16 0.08 -6.27
N VAL A 466 -13.67 -0.12 -7.49
CA VAL A 466 -13.02 0.92 -8.30
C VAL A 466 -13.96 1.27 -9.45
N ASN A 467 -14.23 2.56 -9.60
CA ASN A 467 -15.09 3.12 -10.64
C ASN A 467 -14.26 3.96 -11.62
N ASN A 468 -14.51 3.81 -12.92
CA ASN A 468 -14.11 4.81 -13.91
C ASN A 468 -15.24 5.85 -14.01
N VAL A 469 -15.00 7.02 -13.43
CA VAL A 469 -15.99 8.07 -13.22
C VAL A 469 -16.13 8.98 -14.44
N VAL A 470 -17.32 8.97 -15.05
CA VAL A 470 -17.63 9.78 -16.23
C VAL A 470 -18.65 10.88 -15.92
N SER A 471 -18.66 11.92 -16.76
CA SER A 471 -19.57 13.05 -16.62
C SER A 471 -21.04 12.61 -16.69
N GLY A 472 -21.81 12.97 -15.66
CA GLY A 472 -23.22 12.64 -15.50
C GLY A 472 -23.50 11.19 -15.09
N GLY A 473 -22.47 10.39 -14.81
CA GLY A 473 -22.61 8.98 -14.47
C GLY A 473 -23.34 8.74 -13.14
N ASN A 474 -24.17 7.69 -13.11
CA ASN A 474 -24.82 7.17 -11.92
C ASN A 474 -24.20 5.81 -11.54
N TYR A 475 -23.57 5.72 -10.37
CA TYR A 475 -22.90 4.50 -9.90
C TYR A 475 -23.82 3.61 -9.04
N GLY A 476 -25.11 3.95 -8.97
CA GLY A 476 -26.16 3.03 -8.55
C GLY A 476 -26.40 2.90 -7.04
N TRP A 477 -25.47 3.34 -6.18
CA TRP A 477 -25.66 3.34 -4.72
C TRP A 477 -26.92 4.15 -4.34
N PRO A 478 -27.79 3.63 -3.45
CA PRO A 478 -27.64 2.42 -2.64
C PRO A 478 -28.30 1.17 -3.23
N SER A 479 -28.90 1.28 -4.41
CA SER A 479 -29.62 0.16 -5.04
C SER A 479 -28.71 -0.86 -5.72
N SER A 480 -27.45 -0.49 -5.92
CA SER A 480 -26.39 -1.33 -6.48
C SER A 480 -25.13 -1.15 -5.63
N GLU A 481 -24.54 -2.27 -5.24
CA GLU A 481 -23.24 -2.39 -4.59
C GLU A 481 -22.54 -3.55 -5.29
N GLY A 482 -21.41 -3.26 -5.93
CA GLY A 482 -20.75 -4.07 -6.93
C GLY A 482 -21.44 -3.95 -8.30
N VAL A 483 -21.31 -5.01 -9.09
CA VAL A 483 -21.99 -5.13 -10.38
C VAL A 483 -23.51 -5.13 -10.17
N CYS A 484 -24.22 -4.32 -10.94
CA CYS A 484 -25.65 -4.22 -10.85
C CYS A 484 -26.35 -5.50 -11.31
N THR A 485 -27.26 -6.02 -10.48
CA THR A 485 -28.02 -7.25 -10.76
C THR A 485 -29.50 -7.01 -11.03
N SER A 486 -30.03 -5.81 -10.71
CA SER A 486 -31.43 -5.46 -10.94
C SER A 486 -31.63 -3.96 -11.15
N ASN A 487 -32.59 -3.59 -11.99
CA ASN A 487 -32.91 -2.19 -12.33
C ASN A 487 -31.66 -1.38 -12.74
N CYS A 488 -30.87 -1.92 -13.68
CA CYS A 488 -29.56 -1.38 -14.05
C CYS A 488 -29.59 -0.28 -15.11
N GLY A 489 -30.78 0.09 -15.60
CA GLY A 489 -30.92 1.16 -16.59
C GLY A 489 -30.31 2.47 -16.09
N GLY A 490 -29.36 3.01 -16.85
CA GLY A 490 -28.67 4.26 -16.55
C GLY A 490 -27.63 4.19 -15.44
N LYS A 491 -27.33 3.00 -14.89
CA LYS A 491 -26.26 2.80 -13.92
C LYS A 491 -24.97 2.35 -14.62
N ILE A 492 -23.83 2.70 -14.04
CA ILE A 492 -22.51 2.34 -14.51
C ILE A 492 -21.89 1.39 -13.48
N ASP A 493 -21.50 0.21 -13.93
CA ASP A 493 -20.85 -0.79 -13.09
C ASP A 493 -19.38 -0.40 -12.78
N PRO A 494 -18.85 -0.86 -11.64
CA PRO A 494 -17.43 -0.68 -11.33
C PRO A 494 -16.55 -1.43 -12.31
N ILE A 495 -15.36 -0.89 -12.58
CA ILE A 495 -14.36 -1.53 -13.45
C ILE A 495 -13.66 -2.69 -12.75
N TYR A 496 -13.70 -2.70 -11.42
CA TYR A 496 -13.22 -3.76 -10.56
C TYR A 496 -14.00 -3.73 -9.24
N SER A 497 -14.38 -4.91 -8.75
CA SER A 497 -14.98 -5.05 -7.41
C SER A 497 -14.52 -6.35 -6.74
N TYR A 498 -14.52 -6.36 -5.41
CA TYR A 498 -14.15 -7.55 -4.65
C TYR A 498 -14.97 -7.67 -3.36
N PRO A 499 -15.25 -8.90 -2.88
CA PRO A 499 -16.09 -9.10 -1.72
C PRO A 499 -15.40 -8.66 -0.42
N ARG A 500 -16.20 -8.12 0.52
CA ARG A 500 -15.68 -7.65 1.81
C ARG A 500 -15.23 -8.78 2.73
N ALA A 501 -15.88 -9.94 2.70
CA ALA A 501 -15.46 -11.21 3.33
C ALA A 501 -14.78 -11.10 4.71
N GLY A 502 -15.38 -10.39 5.67
CA GLY A 502 -14.84 -10.19 7.03
C GLY A 502 -14.42 -8.75 7.35
N GLY A 503 -14.55 -7.84 6.40
CA GLY A 503 -14.24 -6.41 6.54
C GLY A 503 -13.22 -5.97 5.49
N ALA A 504 -13.48 -4.83 4.87
CA ALA A 504 -12.67 -4.29 3.79
C ALA A 504 -12.92 -2.78 3.69
N ALA A 505 -11.93 -2.05 3.19
CA ALA A 505 -12.15 -0.72 2.60
C ALA A 505 -11.07 -0.42 1.59
N ILE A 506 -11.48 -0.23 0.34
CA ILE A 506 -10.60 0.25 -0.70
C ILE A 506 -10.32 1.74 -0.49
N THR A 507 -9.17 2.04 0.10
CA THR A 507 -8.79 3.39 0.53
C THR A 507 -7.77 4.04 -0.38
N SER A 508 -7.37 3.39 -1.48
CA SER A 508 -6.47 3.98 -2.44
C SER A 508 -6.63 3.40 -3.82
N VAL A 509 -6.43 4.26 -4.83
CA VAL A 509 -6.25 3.91 -6.23
C VAL A 509 -5.18 4.83 -6.82
N ALA A 510 -4.20 4.27 -7.52
CA ALA A 510 -3.13 5.00 -8.19
C ALA A 510 -2.79 4.30 -9.52
N VAL A 511 -2.45 5.07 -10.55
CA VAL A 511 -1.86 4.51 -11.78
C VAL A 511 -0.36 4.70 -11.71
N HIS A 512 0.39 3.62 -11.93
CA HIS A 512 1.84 3.64 -11.92
C HIS A 512 2.39 2.60 -12.88
N ARG A 513 3.34 2.99 -13.74
CA ARG A 513 3.95 2.13 -14.79
C ARG A 513 2.91 1.33 -15.59
N GLY A 514 1.83 1.99 -16.01
CA GLY A 514 0.77 1.40 -16.83
C GLY A 514 -0.17 0.42 -16.11
N LYS A 515 -0.05 0.27 -14.78
CA LYS A 515 -0.91 -0.59 -13.97
C LYS A 515 -1.68 0.20 -12.93
N VAL A 516 -2.79 -0.36 -12.45
CA VAL A 516 -3.61 0.26 -11.39
C VAL A 516 -3.28 -0.40 -10.06
N PHE A 517 -2.70 0.35 -9.14
CA PHE A 517 -2.44 -0.08 -7.77
C PHE A 517 -3.61 0.33 -6.88
N ILE A 518 -4.14 -0.62 -6.14
CA ILE A 518 -5.19 -0.41 -5.14
C ILE A 518 -4.73 -0.89 -3.78
N ALA A 519 -5.22 -0.25 -2.72
CA ALA A 519 -4.92 -0.67 -1.36
C ALA A 519 -6.18 -0.78 -0.52
N ASP A 520 -6.19 -1.78 0.36
CA ASP A 520 -7.25 -1.99 1.32
C ASP A 520 -6.72 -1.77 2.74
N THR A 521 -7.23 -0.74 3.44
CA THR A 521 -6.74 -0.43 4.79
C THR A 521 -7.01 -1.55 5.80
N VAL A 522 -8.15 -2.21 5.71
CA VAL A 522 -8.57 -3.20 6.71
C VAL A 522 -7.95 -4.56 6.44
N LYS A 523 -7.90 -4.96 5.17
CA LYS A 523 -7.21 -6.19 4.78
C LYS A 523 -5.69 -6.03 4.78
N GLY A 524 -5.18 -4.81 4.74
CA GLY A 524 -3.78 -4.49 4.93
C GLY A 524 -2.88 -4.82 3.74
N TRP A 525 -3.43 -4.92 2.53
CA TRP A 525 -2.68 -5.27 1.33
C TRP A 525 -2.63 -4.14 0.30
N ILE A 526 -1.69 -4.26 -0.63
CA ILE A 526 -1.67 -3.57 -1.93
C ILE A 526 -1.78 -4.63 -3.04
N THR A 527 -2.61 -4.36 -4.03
CA THR A 527 -2.88 -5.23 -5.18
C THR A 527 -2.76 -4.43 -6.46
N VAL A 528 -2.32 -5.09 -7.53
CA VAL A 528 -2.21 -4.52 -8.87
C VAL A 528 -3.28 -5.11 -9.77
N LEU A 529 -3.90 -4.24 -10.56
CA LEU A 529 -4.84 -4.59 -11.62
C LEU A 529 -4.22 -4.25 -12.98
N THR A 530 -4.47 -5.12 -13.95
CA THR A 530 -4.25 -4.83 -15.37
C THR A 530 -5.59 -4.53 -15.99
N CYS A 531 -5.77 -3.32 -16.51
CA CYS A 531 -7.05 -2.86 -17.06
C CYS A 531 -7.01 -2.77 -18.57
N THR A 532 -8.17 -2.87 -19.20
CA THR A 532 -8.33 -2.65 -20.64
C THR A 532 -7.96 -1.20 -21.01
N PRO A 533 -7.59 -0.93 -22.27
CA PRO A 533 -7.49 0.43 -22.77
C PRO A 533 -8.79 1.21 -22.50
N GLY A 534 -8.67 2.46 -22.02
CA GLY A 534 -9.81 3.27 -21.62
C GLY A 534 -10.45 2.88 -20.29
N TYR A 535 -9.85 1.94 -19.55
CA TYR A 535 -10.27 1.53 -18.20
C TYR A 535 -11.75 1.16 -18.13
N THR A 536 -12.23 0.31 -19.04
CA THR A 536 -13.63 -0.15 -19.05
C THR A 536 -13.85 -1.37 -18.16
N SER A 537 -12.80 -2.15 -17.93
CA SER A 537 -12.76 -3.26 -16.99
C SER A 537 -11.32 -3.58 -16.61
N CYS A 538 -11.14 -4.27 -15.49
CA CYS A 538 -9.84 -4.81 -15.08
C CYS A 538 -9.88 -6.32 -14.96
N GLY A 539 -8.76 -6.96 -15.30
CA GLY A 539 -8.58 -8.41 -15.22
C GLY A 539 -8.31 -8.89 -13.79
N GLU A 540 -7.71 -10.08 -13.68
CA GLU A 540 -7.42 -10.66 -12.37
C GLU A 540 -6.45 -9.79 -11.56
N ALA A 541 -6.80 -9.64 -10.28
CA ALA A 541 -6.01 -8.95 -9.29
C ALA A 541 -4.77 -9.76 -8.91
N THR A 542 -3.62 -9.10 -8.90
CA THR A 542 -2.34 -9.69 -8.49
C THR A 542 -1.88 -9.02 -7.20
N THR A 543 -1.69 -9.78 -6.13
CA THR A 543 -1.18 -9.23 -4.86
C THR A 543 0.23 -8.67 -5.05
N PHE A 544 0.41 -7.39 -4.74
CA PHE A 544 1.72 -6.72 -4.73
C PHE A 544 2.40 -6.84 -3.38
N ASP A 545 1.63 -6.60 -2.32
CA ASP A 545 2.09 -6.73 -0.94
C ASP A 545 0.92 -7.19 -0.07
N PRO A 546 0.94 -8.42 0.46
CA PRO A 546 -0.12 -8.92 1.33
C PRO A 546 -0.13 -8.26 2.73
N ASP A 547 0.96 -7.59 3.13
CA ASP A 547 1.20 -7.05 4.48
C ASP A 547 1.62 -5.56 4.45
N ALA A 548 1.05 -4.79 3.51
CA ALA A 548 1.29 -3.36 3.33
C ALA A 548 0.88 -2.47 4.51
N GLY A 549 0.08 -3.00 5.44
CA GLY A 549 -0.43 -2.25 6.58
C GLY A 549 -1.58 -1.30 6.19
N ALA A 550 -1.88 -0.36 7.09
CA ALA A 550 -3.05 0.52 7.01
C ALA A 550 -2.89 1.64 5.97
N THR A 551 -2.84 1.28 4.69
CA THR A 551 -2.59 2.20 3.57
C THR A 551 -3.79 3.09 3.26
N VAL A 552 -3.62 4.40 3.36
CA VAL A 552 -4.71 5.37 3.09
C VAL A 552 -4.49 6.23 1.84
N VAL A 553 -3.27 6.23 1.28
CA VAL A 553 -2.95 6.83 -0.01
C VAL A 553 -1.79 6.08 -0.65
N LEU A 554 -1.90 5.82 -1.94
CA LEU A 554 -0.83 5.56 -2.89
C LEU A 554 -0.79 6.72 -3.88
N ALA A 555 0.40 7.24 -4.19
CA ALA A 555 0.57 8.26 -5.22
C ALA A 555 1.95 8.14 -5.86
N GLU A 556 2.06 8.43 -7.15
CA GLU A 556 3.37 8.57 -7.80
C GLU A 556 4.02 9.89 -7.37
N GLY A 557 5.30 9.82 -7.02
CA GLY A 557 6.11 10.98 -6.70
C GLY A 557 6.74 11.63 -7.94
N PRO A 558 7.27 12.86 -7.80
CA PRO A 558 7.93 13.57 -8.91
C PRO A 558 9.21 12.86 -9.40
N ASP A 559 9.75 11.94 -8.61
CA ASP A 559 10.89 11.08 -8.95
C ASP A 559 10.47 9.79 -9.67
N GLY A 560 9.18 9.62 -9.96
CA GLY A 560 8.64 8.43 -10.60
C GLY A 560 8.55 7.20 -9.69
N ALA A 561 8.77 7.33 -8.38
CA ALA A 561 8.55 6.23 -7.44
C ALA A 561 7.11 6.22 -6.91
N LEU A 562 6.65 5.07 -6.43
CA LEU A 562 5.34 4.97 -5.77
C LEU A 562 5.50 5.32 -4.29
N TYR A 563 4.65 6.20 -3.75
CA TYR A 563 4.64 6.57 -2.35
C TYR A 563 3.39 6.04 -1.66
N GLN A 564 3.56 5.58 -0.42
CA GLN A 564 2.53 4.97 0.41
C GLN A 564 2.41 5.73 1.73
N LEU A 565 1.22 6.26 2.00
CA LEU A 565 0.87 6.84 3.28
C LEU A 565 0.17 5.80 4.15
N ILE A 566 0.75 5.51 5.31
CA ILE A 566 0.26 4.51 6.26
C ILE A 566 -0.34 5.23 7.47
N TYR A 567 -1.62 4.98 7.74
CA TYR A 567 -2.38 5.62 8.82
C TYR A 567 -1.84 5.29 10.21
N GLN A 568 -1.49 4.02 10.44
CA GLN A 568 -0.89 3.54 11.68
C GLN A 568 0.26 2.58 11.36
N PRO A 569 1.51 2.86 11.82
CA PRO A 569 1.90 3.77 12.89
C PRO A 569 1.99 5.27 12.54
N GLY A 570 1.66 5.67 11.30
CA GLY A 570 1.78 7.06 10.87
C GLY A 570 3.13 7.31 10.22
N SER A 571 3.24 6.96 8.94
CA SER A 571 4.48 7.07 8.17
C SER A 571 4.21 7.26 6.68
N LEU A 572 5.13 7.96 6.02
CA LEU A 572 5.20 8.02 4.56
C LEU A 572 6.37 7.15 4.10
N VAL A 573 6.10 6.24 3.18
CA VAL A 573 7.07 5.28 2.64
C VAL A 573 7.20 5.50 1.14
N ARG A 574 8.43 5.54 0.65
CA ARG A 574 8.77 5.52 -0.77
C ARG A 574 9.01 4.06 -1.19
N ILE A 575 8.43 3.66 -2.31
CA ILE A 575 8.47 2.32 -2.88
C ILE A 575 9.12 2.42 -4.27
N GLU A 576 10.37 1.99 -4.37
CA GLU A 576 11.06 1.84 -5.65
C GLU A 576 10.68 0.49 -6.26
N LEU A 577 10.21 0.47 -7.50
CA LEU A 577 9.96 -0.77 -8.22
C LEU A 577 11.20 -1.09 -9.07
N ALA A 578 11.70 -2.32 -9.01
CA ALA A 578 12.72 -2.77 -9.95
C ALA A 578 12.26 -2.50 -11.39
N ASP A 579 13.14 -1.98 -12.23
CA ASP A 579 12.80 -1.70 -13.62
C ASP A 579 12.43 -2.99 -14.34
N ALA A 580 11.39 -2.91 -15.19
CA ALA A 580 11.13 -3.99 -16.12
C ALA A 580 12.30 -4.04 -17.10
N ALA A 581 12.89 -5.22 -17.30
CA ALA A 581 13.86 -5.40 -18.38
C ALA A 581 13.22 -4.91 -19.70
N PRO A 582 13.97 -4.21 -20.57
CA PRO A 582 13.44 -3.81 -21.86
C PRO A 582 12.92 -5.05 -22.60
N GLU A 583 11.69 -4.98 -23.11
CA GLU A 583 11.17 -6.00 -24.02
C GLU A 583 12.18 -6.17 -25.16
N GLN A 584 12.76 -7.37 -25.28
CA GLN A 584 13.61 -7.71 -26.41
C GLN A 584 12.73 -7.63 -27.66
N VAL A 585 13.02 -6.65 -28.53
CA VAL A 585 12.32 -6.39 -29.79
C VAL A 585 12.57 -7.51 -30.79
#